data_AF-B9KAM6-F1
#
_entry.id   AF-B9KAM6-F1
#
_cell.length_a   1.000
_cell.length_b   1.000
_cell.length_c   1.000
_cell.angle_alpha   90.00
_cell.angle_beta   90.00
_cell.angle_gamma   90.00
#
_symmetry.space_group_name_H-M   'P 1'
#
loop_
_entity.id
_entity.type
_entity.pdbx_description
1 polymer ?
#
loop_
_entity_poly.entity_id
_entity_poly.type
_entity_poly.pdbx_seq_one_letter_code
_entity_poly.pdbx_strand_id
1 'polypeptide(L)'
;MMRVLWLISILFVTVSLADTLTLDATLLNFDETLQILLEHSKIFEITPPSTGTVGSLKYLEYNGHVLANVEDLYILDNNKLPNPGVPVETLKLFGVDYVQADGNIKIITCRVNSIEEIGRTIVVNYEGERNFDIEQAEDSMKIVAKDWLVFRGKPAAPGDVLFEKREVVVEKTAESDGQFRVLLKLKESAGYIVKPLGERIDPFEKDTVFLVGYGDGRVIVRSFSKDLNGLDLPAYSNSLKIAKRIADEMNYRIEICPIYDIPVGVTGVVVLLREEEDMPELLDVIERLMKE
;
A
#
# COMPACT_ATOMS: atom_id res chain seq x y z
N MET A 1 -38.57 7.07 49.97
CA MET A 1 -37.41 6.24 50.31
C MET A 1 -37.06 5.39 49.11
N MET A 2 -35.82 5.52 48.63
CA MET A 2 -35.08 4.72 47.63
C MET A 2 -35.81 4.33 46.33
N ARG A 3 -35.58 5.13 45.28
CA ARG A 3 -35.63 4.66 43.90
C ARG A 3 -34.29 4.03 43.54
N VAL A 4 -34.38 2.83 42.99
CA VAL A 4 -33.30 1.95 42.54
C VAL A 4 -32.56 2.61 41.37
N LEU A 5 -31.24 2.77 41.48
CA LEU A 5 -30.35 3.08 40.36
C LEU A 5 -29.72 1.75 39.94
N TRP A 6 -30.19 1.20 38.82
CA TRP A 6 -29.48 0.15 38.10
C TRP A 6 -28.34 0.82 37.35
N LEU A 7 -27.12 0.73 37.90
CA LEU A 7 -25.90 0.93 37.13
C LEU A 7 -25.77 -0.27 36.18
N ILE A 8 -26.13 -0.11 34.91
CA ILE A 8 -25.74 -1.05 33.87
C ILE A 8 -24.35 -0.60 33.41
N SER A 9 -23.32 -1.17 34.02
CA SER A 9 -21.97 -1.12 33.47
C SER A 9 -21.95 -2.02 32.24
N ILE A 10 -22.04 -1.43 31.04
CA ILE A 10 -21.77 -2.17 29.80
C ILE A 10 -20.26 -2.37 29.75
N LEU A 11 -19.83 -3.56 30.15
CA LEU A 11 -18.47 -4.03 30.02
C LEU A 11 -18.25 -4.35 28.52
N PHE A 12 -17.65 -3.43 27.77
CA PHE A 12 -17.22 -3.75 26.41
C PHE A 12 -16.01 -4.69 26.50
N VAL A 13 -16.17 -5.88 25.93
CA VAL A 13 -15.06 -6.75 25.60
C VAL A 13 -14.67 -6.37 24.17
N THR A 14 -13.49 -5.79 23.99
CA THR A 14 -12.85 -5.69 22.67
C THR A 14 -12.46 -7.10 22.24
N VAL A 15 -13.41 -7.82 21.63
CA VAL A 15 -13.10 -9.09 20.98
C VAL A 15 -12.43 -8.75 19.66
N SER A 16 -11.10 -8.77 19.66
CA SER A 16 -10.25 -8.76 18.45
C SER A 16 -10.44 -10.08 17.70
N LEU A 17 -11.59 -10.27 17.08
CA LEU A 17 -11.79 -11.30 16.06
C LEU A 17 -12.26 -10.59 14.79
N ALA A 18 -11.36 -10.56 13.81
CA ALA A 18 -11.37 -9.81 12.55
C ALA A 18 -10.78 -8.41 12.66
N ASP A 19 -9.94 -8.10 11.66
CA ASP A 19 -8.99 -6.99 11.56
C ASP A 19 -9.69 -5.63 11.30
N THR A 20 -10.87 -5.39 11.90
CA THR A 20 -11.67 -4.16 11.88
C THR A 20 -12.19 -3.80 13.29
N LEU A 21 -12.22 -2.51 13.64
CA LEU A 21 -12.80 -2.07 14.93
C LEU A 21 -14.32 -1.92 14.78
N THR A 22 -15.08 -2.73 15.54
CA THR A 22 -16.56 -2.70 15.54
C THR A 22 -17.08 -1.86 16.71
N LEU A 23 -18.04 -0.98 16.43
CA LEU A 23 -18.73 -0.13 17.40
C LEU A 23 -20.24 -0.35 17.32
N ASP A 24 -20.88 -0.50 18.48
CA ASP A 24 -22.34 -0.69 18.61
C ASP A 24 -23.10 0.65 18.77
N ALA A 25 -22.40 1.79 18.85
CA ALA A 25 -22.97 3.09 19.21
C ALA A 25 -22.90 4.11 18.07
N THR A 26 -24.00 4.84 17.83
CA THR A 26 -24.08 5.94 16.85
C THR A 26 -23.59 7.29 17.40
N LEU A 27 -23.41 7.39 18.71
CA LEU A 27 -22.87 8.53 19.43
C LEU A 27 -21.69 8.07 20.28
N LEU A 28 -20.58 8.79 20.19
CA LEU A 28 -19.34 8.53 20.91
C LEU A 28 -19.16 9.56 22.02
N ASN A 29 -18.62 9.15 23.16
CA ASN A 29 -18.14 10.08 24.16
C ASN A 29 -16.70 10.57 23.82
N PHE A 30 -16.16 11.47 24.64
CA PHE A 30 -14.86 12.08 24.37
C PHE A 30 -13.72 11.07 24.43
N ASP A 31 -13.74 10.19 25.44
CA ASP A 31 -12.68 9.21 25.67
C ASP A 31 -12.73 8.10 24.60
N GLU A 32 -13.93 7.68 24.17
CA GLU A 32 -14.13 6.76 23.03
C GLU A 32 -13.60 7.35 21.73
N THR A 33 -13.92 8.62 21.46
CA THR A 33 -13.41 9.33 20.26
C THR A 33 -11.89 9.37 20.31
N LEU A 34 -11.29 9.77 21.44
CA LEU A 34 -9.84 9.81 21.60
C LEU A 34 -9.19 8.44 21.38
N GLN A 35 -9.78 7.37 21.92
CA GLN A 35 -9.26 6.01 21.74
C GLN A 35 -9.26 5.58 20.27
N ILE A 36 -10.36 5.86 19.54
CA ILE A 36 -10.44 5.58 18.10
C ILE A 36 -9.36 6.32 17.32
N LEU A 37 -9.15 7.61 17.62
CA LEU A 37 -8.14 8.42 16.93
C LEU A 37 -6.71 7.98 17.25
N LEU A 38 -6.45 7.53 18.48
CA LEU A 38 -5.17 6.95 18.87
C LEU A 38 -4.89 5.65 18.10
N GLU A 39 -5.82 4.71 18.06
CA GLU A 39 -5.66 3.46 17.30
C GLU A 39 -5.51 3.75 15.80
N HIS A 40 -6.33 4.64 15.24
CA HIS A 40 -6.19 5.07 13.84
C HIS A 40 -4.78 5.64 13.56
N SER A 41 -4.27 6.53 14.42
CA SER A 41 -2.93 7.11 14.23
C SER A 41 -1.81 6.07 14.25
N LYS A 42 -1.97 5.02 15.07
CA LYS A 42 -1.02 3.93 15.19
C LYS A 42 -1.07 3.00 13.97
N ILE A 43 -2.26 2.62 13.51
CA ILE A 43 -2.46 1.73 12.36
C ILE A 43 -1.89 2.36 11.09
N PHE A 44 -2.17 3.65 10.86
CA PHE A 44 -1.71 4.35 9.66
C PHE A 44 -0.33 5.02 9.83
N GLU A 45 0.36 4.80 10.95
CA GLU A 45 1.68 5.37 11.26
C GLU A 45 1.75 6.91 11.09
N ILE A 46 0.68 7.61 11.46
CA ILE A 46 0.56 9.07 11.37
C ILE A 46 0.66 9.75 12.75
N THR A 47 0.72 11.08 12.75
CA THR A 47 0.86 11.86 13.99
C THR A 47 -0.34 11.62 14.91
N PRO A 48 -0.14 11.26 16.20
CA PRO A 48 -1.23 11.01 17.13
C PRO A 48 -1.99 12.29 17.50
N PRO A 49 -3.25 12.18 17.98
CA PRO A 49 -4.01 13.33 18.46
C PRO A 49 -3.31 14.06 19.60
N SER A 50 -3.28 15.39 19.50
CA SER A 50 -2.85 16.26 20.60
C SER A 50 -4.02 16.49 21.55
N THR A 51 -3.77 16.53 22.86
CA THR A 51 -4.83 16.70 23.87
C THR A 51 -4.45 17.74 24.91
N GLY A 52 -5.45 18.34 25.56
CA GLY A 52 -5.21 19.25 26.66
C GLY A 52 -6.47 19.56 27.47
N THR A 53 -6.26 20.27 28.58
CA THR A 53 -7.32 20.66 29.51
C THR A 53 -7.19 22.13 29.89
N VAL A 54 -8.28 22.88 29.82
CA VAL A 54 -8.38 24.28 30.27
C VAL A 54 -9.56 24.42 31.22
N GLY A 55 -9.30 24.49 32.52
CA GLY A 55 -10.36 24.45 33.53
C GLY A 55 -11.10 23.10 33.51
N SER A 56 -12.41 23.12 33.27
CA SER A 56 -13.23 21.92 33.07
C SER A 56 -13.33 21.46 31.60
N LEU A 57 -12.77 22.23 30.66
CA LEU A 57 -12.79 21.91 29.24
C LEU A 57 -11.68 20.93 28.90
N LYS A 58 -12.04 19.79 28.32
CA LYS A 58 -11.11 18.87 27.65
C LYS A 58 -11.14 19.15 26.16
N TYR A 59 -10.01 19.05 25.48
CA TYR A 59 -9.97 19.12 24.02
C TYR A 59 -8.98 18.12 23.42
N LEU A 60 -9.25 17.74 22.18
CA LEU A 60 -8.34 17.02 21.32
C LEU A 60 -8.25 17.72 19.97
N GLU A 61 -7.08 17.64 19.34
CA GLU A 61 -6.80 18.12 18.00
C GLU A 61 -6.24 16.97 17.17
N TYR A 62 -6.82 16.75 15.99
CA TYR A 62 -6.41 15.70 15.08
C TYR A 62 -6.75 16.05 13.63
N ASN A 63 -5.83 15.82 12.70
CA ASN A 63 -5.99 16.13 11.26
C ASN A 63 -6.55 17.54 10.99
N GLY A 64 -6.15 18.54 11.80
CA GLY A 64 -6.56 19.95 11.64
C GLY A 64 -7.93 20.30 12.22
N HIS A 65 -8.59 19.35 12.89
CA HIS A 65 -9.90 19.52 13.53
C HIS A 65 -9.77 19.51 15.06
N VAL A 66 -10.55 20.34 15.75
CA VAL A 66 -10.55 20.44 17.21
C VAL A 66 -11.91 20.04 17.79
N LEU A 67 -11.91 19.00 18.62
CA LEU A 67 -13.07 18.59 19.41
C LEU A 67 -12.85 18.99 20.87
N ALA A 68 -13.77 19.77 21.41
CA ALA A 68 -13.81 20.13 22.82
C ALA A 68 -15.05 19.54 23.50
N ASN A 69 -14.89 19.17 24.77
CA ASN A 69 -15.94 18.71 25.65
C ASN A 69 -15.91 19.48 26.97
N VAL A 70 -17.08 19.99 27.39
CA VAL A 70 -17.31 20.59 28.71
C VAL A 70 -18.61 20.01 29.23
N GLU A 71 -18.53 19.20 30.29
CA GLU A 71 -19.70 18.46 30.81
C GLU A 71 -20.37 17.65 29.67
N ASP A 72 -21.65 17.87 29.38
CA ASP A 72 -22.39 17.19 28.32
C ASP A 72 -22.36 17.94 26.96
N LEU A 73 -21.61 19.03 26.87
CA LEU A 73 -21.52 19.86 25.67
C LEU A 73 -20.31 19.47 24.82
N TYR A 74 -20.57 19.11 23.56
CA TYR A 74 -19.54 18.83 22.55
C TYR A 74 -19.47 19.97 21.52
N ILE A 75 -18.25 20.40 21.20
CA ILE A 75 -17.98 21.47 20.23
C ILE A 75 -16.90 20.97 19.27
N LEU A 76 -17.21 20.99 17.97
CA LEU A 76 -16.27 20.65 16.90
C LEU A 76 -16.06 21.87 16.00
N ASP A 77 -14.83 22.35 15.88
CA ASP A 77 -14.47 23.52 15.06
C ASP A 77 -15.41 24.73 15.27
N ASN A 78 -15.71 25.03 16.53
CA ASN A 78 -16.64 26.07 16.97
C ASN A 78 -18.14 25.80 16.69
N ASN A 79 -18.50 24.64 16.16
CA ASN A 79 -19.88 24.22 15.98
C ASN A 79 -20.31 23.31 17.12
N LYS A 80 -21.45 23.64 17.74
CA LYS A 80 -22.05 22.79 18.77
C LYS A 80 -22.60 21.51 18.13
N LEU A 81 -22.20 20.36 18.67
CA LEU A 81 -22.70 19.05 18.27
C LEU A 81 -23.99 18.67 19.04
N PRO A 82 -24.76 17.66 18.57
CA PRO A 82 -25.89 17.12 19.31
C PRO A 82 -25.49 16.62 20.71
N ASN A 83 -26.35 16.82 21.71
CA ASN A 83 -26.17 16.20 23.03
C ASN A 83 -26.87 14.82 23.04
N PRO A 84 -26.33 13.79 23.70
CA PRO A 84 -25.20 13.82 24.64
C PRO A 84 -23.85 13.29 24.09
N GLY A 85 -23.57 13.33 22.79
CA GLY A 85 -22.35 12.71 22.26
C GLY A 85 -21.93 13.17 20.87
N VAL A 86 -20.76 12.73 20.43
CA VAL A 86 -20.19 13.00 19.11
C VAL A 86 -20.79 12.04 18.09
N PRO A 87 -21.51 12.52 17.06
CA PRO A 87 -21.98 11.66 15.99
C PRO A 87 -20.81 10.97 15.28
N VAL A 88 -20.91 9.67 15.04
CA VAL A 88 -19.86 8.87 14.39
C VAL A 88 -19.48 9.41 13.01
N GLU A 89 -20.43 10.05 12.32
CA GLU A 89 -20.20 10.77 11.06
C GLU A 89 -19.05 11.80 11.13
N THR A 90 -18.80 12.33 12.32
CA THR A 90 -17.70 13.25 12.63
C THR A 90 -16.32 12.60 12.40
N LEU A 91 -16.20 11.28 12.54
CA LEU A 91 -14.95 10.55 12.34
C LEU A 91 -14.37 10.75 10.93
N LYS A 92 -15.22 10.96 9.92
CA LYS A 92 -14.77 11.28 8.56
C LYS A 92 -14.00 12.60 8.46
N LEU A 93 -14.35 13.60 9.28
CA LEU A 93 -13.64 14.87 9.33
C LEU A 93 -12.22 14.65 9.88
N PHE A 94 -12.09 13.75 10.85
CA PHE A 94 -10.81 13.30 11.36
C PHE A 94 -10.04 12.37 10.41
N GLY A 95 -10.54 12.12 9.20
CA GLY A 95 -9.92 11.23 8.22
C GLY A 95 -10.00 9.76 8.57
N VAL A 96 -10.94 9.35 9.44
CA VAL A 96 -11.18 7.95 9.78
C VAL A 96 -12.29 7.40 8.89
N ASP A 97 -11.94 6.41 8.07
CA ASP A 97 -12.91 5.74 7.20
C ASP A 97 -13.73 4.72 7.98
N TYR A 98 -15.03 4.68 7.74
CA TYR A 98 -15.94 3.74 8.38
C TYR A 98 -17.09 3.36 7.46
N VAL A 99 -17.70 2.20 7.73
CA VAL A 99 -18.95 1.74 7.12
C VAL A 99 -19.96 1.38 8.18
N GLN A 100 -21.24 1.50 7.86
CA GLN A 100 -22.31 1.00 8.69
C GLN A 100 -22.84 -0.29 8.06
N ALA A 101 -22.64 -1.42 8.72
CA ALA A 101 -23.01 -2.74 8.24
C ALA A 101 -23.58 -3.58 9.40
N ASP A 102 -24.67 -4.30 9.15
CA ASP A 102 -25.32 -5.18 10.13
C ASP A 102 -25.73 -4.49 11.44
N GLY A 103 -26.06 -3.20 11.38
CA GLY A 103 -26.42 -2.39 12.56
C GLY A 103 -25.22 -1.85 13.35
N ASN A 104 -24.00 -2.24 12.99
CA ASN A 104 -22.77 -1.81 13.65
C ASN A 104 -21.99 -0.85 12.75
N ILE A 105 -21.14 -0.05 13.37
CA ILE A 105 -20.14 0.75 12.68
C ILE A 105 -18.83 -0.02 12.67
N LYS A 106 -18.24 -0.17 11.49
CA LYS A 106 -16.92 -0.78 11.31
C LYS A 106 -15.95 0.29 10.83
N ILE A 107 -14.92 0.54 11.63
CA ILE A 107 -13.82 1.42 11.24
C ILE A 107 -12.89 0.62 10.33
N ILE A 108 -12.54 1.22 9.19
CA ILE A 108 -11.66 0.62 8.20
C ILE A 108 -10.21 0.89 8.59
N THR A 109 -9.42 -0.17 8.68
CA THR A 109 -8.00 -0.16 9.07
C THR A 109 -7.05 -0.38 7.89
N CYS A 110 -7.58 -0.53 6.67
CA CYS A 110 -6.81 -0.84 5.46
C CYS A 110 -7.19 0.11 4.32
N ARG A 111 -6.19 0.73 3.69
CA ARG A 111 -6.36 1.52 2.45
C ARG A 111 -5.49 0.96 1.35
N VAL A 112 -6.09 0.40 0.32
CA VAL A 112 -5.41 -0.01 -0.91
C VAL A 112 -5.37 1.17 -1.87
N ASN A 113 -4.18 1.76 -2.02
CA ASN A 113 -3.92 2.94 -2.82
C ASN A 113 -3.87 2.60 -4.32
N SER A 114 -3.08 1.59 -4.69
CA SER A 114 -2.97 1.11 -6.08
C SER A 114 -2.70 -0.39 -6.16
N ILE A 115 -3.07 -0.97 -7.30
CA ILE A 115 -2.71 -2.32 -7.71
C ILE A 115 -2.16 -2.18 -9.13
N GLU A 116 -0.88 -2.45 -9.29
CA GLU A 116 -0.13 -2.21 -10.51
C GLU A 116 0.52 -3.50 -11.00
N GLU A 117 0.65 -3.63 -12.31
CA GLU A 117 1.36 -4.73 -12.94
C GLU A 117 2.71 -4.26 -13.48
N ILE A 118 3.78 -4.83 -12.95
CA ILE A 118 5.15 -4.55 -13.36
C ILE A 118 5.75 -5.84 -13.89
N GLY A 119 5.63 -6.05 -15.20
CA GLY A 119 6.07 -7.28 -15.86
C GLY A 119 5.35 -8.50 -15.32
N ARG A 120 6.05 -9.33 -14.54
CA ARG A 120 5.47 -10.53 -13.91
C ARG A 120 5.11 -10.35 -12.43
N THR A 121 5.28 -9.15 -11.87
CA THR A 121 4.93 -8.88 -10.48
C THR A 121 3.70 -7.99 -10.44
N ILE A 122 2.69 -8.38 -9.66
CA ILE A 122 1.60 -7.49 -9.28
C ILE A 122 1.98 -6.86 -7.94
N VAL A 123 1.98 -5.52 -7.88
CA VAL A 123 2.33 -4.74 -6.68
C VAL A 123 1.06 -4.08 -6.15
N VAL A 124 0.72 -4.39 -4.90
CA VAL A 124 -0.37 -3.77 -4.17
C VAL A 124 0.22 -2.79 -3.17
N ASN A 125 0.03 -1.50 -3.40
CA ASN A 125 0.40 -0.45 -2.45
C ASN A 125 -0.75 -0.23 -1.48
N TYR A 126 -0.51 -0.38 -0.18
CA TYR A 126 -1.51 -0.20 0.85
C TYR A 126 -0.95 0.43 2.13
N GLU A 127 -1.84 1.03 2.91
CA GLU A 127 -1.58 1.58 4.23
C GLU A 127 -2.45 0.88 5.27
N GLY A 128 -1.94 0.80 6.50
CA GLY A 128 -2.63 0.16 7.61
C GLY A 128 -2.48 -1.36 7.64
N GLU A 129 -3.50 -2.04 8.17
CA GLU A 129 -3.50 -3.49 8.33
C GLU A 129 -3.92 -4.19 7.03
N ARG A 130 -3.23 -5.27 6.63
CA ARG A 130 -3.54 -5.97 5.38
C ARG A 130 -4.86 -6.74 5.48
N ASN A 131 -5.91 -6.22 4.84
CA ASN A 131 -7.26 -6.82 4.83
C ASN A 131 -7.70 -7.37 3.47
N PHE A 132 -6.76 -7.86 2.67
CA PHE A 132 -7.01 -8.52 1.39
C PHE A 132 -6.16 -9.79 1.26
N ASP A 133 -6.61 -10.73 0.43
CA ASP A 133 -5.91 -11.99 0.17
C ASP A 133 -5.90 -12.33 -1.33
N ILE A 134 -5.11 -13.34 -1.70
CA ILE A 134 -5.06 -13.85 -3.06
C ILE A 134 -5.83 -15.16 -3.18
N GLU A 135 -6.77 -15.20 -4.11
CA GLU A 135 -7.42 -16.43 -4.53
C GLU A 135 -6.85 -16.88 -5.88
N GLN A 136 -6.32 -18.11 -5.94
CA GLN A 136 -5.84 -18.74 -7.18
C GLN A 136 -6.84 -19.81 -7.63
N ALA A 137 -7.30 -19.71 -8.87
CA ALA A 137 -7.95 -20.79 -9.63
C ALA A 137 -6.96 -21.38 -10.65
N GLU A 138 -7.31 -22.45 -11.38
CA GLU A 138 -6.36 -23.18 -12.26
C GLU A 138 -5.54 -22.26 -13.18
N ASP A 139 -6.16 -21.26 -13.82
CA ASP A 139 -5.51 -20.31 -14.74
C ASP A 139 -5.88 -18.83 -14.46
N SER A 140 -6.16 -18.47 -13.22
CA SER A 140 -6.42 -17.07 -12.88
C SER A 140 -6.13 -16.78 -11.41
N MET A 141 -5.76 -15.54 -11.13
CA MET A 141 -5.67 -15.04 -9.76
C MET A 141 -6.60 -13.85 -9.54
N LYS A 142 -7.08 -13.71 -8.30
CA LYS A 142 -7.85 -12.57 -7.82
C LYS A 142 -7.25 -12.04 -6.54
N ILE A 143 -7.27 -10.73 -6.37
CA ILE A 143 -7.04 -10.08 -5.08
C ILE A 143 -8.42 -9.72 -4.54
N VAL A 144 -8.76 -10.27 -3.37
CA VAL A 144 -10.09 -10.19 -2.79
C VAL A 144 -10.02 -9.54 -1.42
N ALA A 145 -10.97 -8.67 -1.11
CA ALA A 145 -11.12 -8.09 0.22
C ALA A 145 -11.51 -9.18 1.23
N LYS A 146 -10.69 -9.38 2.27
CA LYS A 146 -10.97 -10.31 3.38
C LYS A 146 -11.91 -9.67 4.41
N ASP A 147 -11.75 -8.38 4.65
CA ASP A 147 -12.65 -7.56 5.46
C ASP A 147 -12.88 -6.21 4.75
N TRP A 148 -13.66 -5.32 5.37
CA TRP A 148 -13.88 -3.97 4.86
C TRP A 148 -12.56 -3.20 4.74
N LEU A 149 -12.32 -2.65 3.54
CA LEU A 149 -11.16 -1.83 3.21
C LEU A 149 -11.56 -0.68 2.30
N VAL A 150 -10.70 0.33 2.18
CA VAL A 150 -10.86 1.38 1.16
C VAL A 150 -10.02 1.02 -0.05
N PHE A 151 -10.63 0.96 -1.23
CA PHE A 151 -9.92 0.81 -2.49
C PHE A 151 -10.24 2.00 -3.41
N ARG A 152 -9.21 2.73 -3.84
CA ARG A 152 -9.35 3.92 -4.71
C ARG A 152 -10.38 4.93 -4.18
N GLY A 153 -10.34 5.18 -2.87
CA GLY A 153 -11.22 6.13 -2.17
C GLY A 153 -12.66 5.66 -1.95
N LYS A 154 -12.97 4.38 -2.20
CA LYS A 154 -14.32 3.82 -1.96
C LYS A 154 -14.24 2.60 -1.02
N PRO A 155 -15.21 2.39 -0.12
CA PRO A 155 -15.30 1.16 0.65
C PRO A 155 -15.51 -0.04 -0.27
N ALA A 156 -14.75 -1.11 -0.03
CA ALA A 156 -14.94 -2.44 -0.61
C ALA A 156 -15.38 -3.39 0.51
N ALA A 157 -16.40 -4.19 0.22
CA ALA A 157 -16.97 -5.15 1.15
C ALA A 157 -16.15 -6.46 1.19
N PRO A 158 -16.25 -7.25 2.26
CA PRO A 158 -15.66 -8.59 2.30
C PRO A 158 -16.17 -9.44 1.13
N GLY A 159 -15.24 -10.05 0.39
CA GLY A 159 -15.52 -10.83 -0.83
C GLY A 159 -15.46 -10.02 -2.13
N ASP A 160 -15.33 -8.70 -2.09
CA ASP A 160 -15.18 -7.88 -3.29
C ASP A 160 -13.83 -8.16 -3.98
N VAL A 161 -13.88 -8.31 -5.30
CA VAL A 161 -12.68 -8.50 -6.14
C VAL A 161 -12.07 -7.14 -6.44
N LEU A 162 -10.87 -6.88 -5.91
CA LEU A 162 -10.12 -5.65 -6.12
C LEU A 162 -9.37 -5.67 -7.46
N PHE A 163 -8.91 -6.86 -7.86
CA PHE A 163 -8.15 -7.08 -9.09
C PHE A 163 -8.30 -8.53 -9.54
N GLU A 164 -8.39 -8.76 -10.84
CA GLU A 164 -8.43 -10.10 -11.46
C GLU A 164 -7.45 -10.15 -12.63
N LYS A 165 -6.67 -11.22 -12.71
CA LYS A 165 -5.85 -11.52 -13.89
C LYS A 165 -6.01 -12.97 -14.30
N ARG A 166 -6.17 -13.19 -15.60
CA ARG A 166 -6.32 -14.50 -16.24
C ARG A 166 -5.01 -14.96 -16.88
N GLU A 167 -4.94 -16.25 -17.15
CA GLU A 167 -3.80 -16.95 -17.73
C GLU A 167 -2.50 -16.81 -16.94
N VAL A 168 -2.62 -16.82 -15.61
CA VAL A 168 -1.50 -16.62 -14.69
C VAL A 168 -1.56 -17.57 -13.51
N VAL A 169 -0.38 -17.93 -13.03
CA VAL A 169 -0.18 -18.77 -11.84
C VAL A 169 0.74 -18.03 -10.89
N VAL A 170 0.32 -17.88 -9.63
CA VAL A 170 1.16 -17.29 -8.58
C VAL A 170 2.33 -18.23 -8.26
N GLU A 171 3.55 -17.71 -8.38
CA GLU A 171 4.79 -18.39 -8.01
C GLU A 171 5.11 -18.15 -6.54
N LYS A 172 5.04 -16.89 -6.09
CA LYS A 172 5.41 -16.47 -4.74
C LYS A 172 4.73 -15.16 -4.35
N THR A 173 4.52 -14.96 -3.05
CA THR A 173 4.10 -13.68 -2.48
C THR A 173 5.15 -13.15 -1.52
N ALA A 174 5.22 -11.83 -1.37
CA ALA A 174 6.10 -11.15 -0.43
C ALA A 174 5.45 -9.86 0.08
N GLU A 175 5.74 -9.48 1.32
CA GLU A 175 5.23 -8.27 1.96
C GLU A 175 6.41 -7.47 2.51
N SER A 176 6.47 -6.17 2.20
CA SER A 176 7.48 -5.24 2.73
C SER A 176 6.96 -3.80 2.65
N ASP A 177 7.10 -3.03 3.73
CA ASP A 177 6.95 -1.57 3.76
C ASP A 177 5.71 -1.04 2.99
N GLY A 178 4.51 -1.45 3.39
CA GLY A 178 3.25 -1.02 2.75
C GLY A 178 3.05 -1.55 1.33
N GLN A 179 3.87 -2.50 0.89
CA GLN A 179 3.74 -3.16 -0.41
C GLN A 179 3.56 -4.66 -0.23
N PHE A 180 2.51 -5.18 -0.87
CA PHE A 180 2.30 -6.60 -1.04
C PHE A 180 2.52 -6.97 -2.50
N ARG A 181 3.48 -7.87 -2.74
CA ARG A 181 3.94 -8.23 -4.09
C ARG A 181 3.57 -9.67 -4.39
N VAL A 182 3.05 -9.89 -5.59
CA VAL A 182 2.65 -11.19 -6.11
C VAL A 182 3.48 -11.48 -7.36
N LEU A 183 4.40 -12.42 -7.24
CA LEU A 183 5.23 -12.89 -8.34
C LEU A 183 4.47 -13.96 -9.13
N LEU A 184 4.31 -13.75 -10.42
CA LEU A 184 3.69 -14.67 -11.35
C LEU A 184 4.74 -15.59 -11.98
N LYS A 185 4.34 -16.85 -12.19
CA LYS A 185 5.16 -17.86 -12.85
C LYS A 185 5.40 -17.47 -14.30
N LEU A 186 6.63 -17.66 -14.76
CA LEU A 186 7.01 -17.47 -16.16
C LEU A 186 6.20 -18.43 -17.06
N LYS A 187 5.52 -17.86 -18.07
CA LYS A 187 5.32 -18.60 -19.33
C LYS A 187 6.71 -18.71 -19.97
N GLU A 188 7.16 -19.92 -20.33
CA GLU A 188 8.52 -20.15 -20.84
C GLU A 188 8.88 -19.25 -22.05
N SER A 189 10.18 -18.90 -22.13
CA SER A 189 10.98 -18.48 -23.30
C SER A 189 10.93 -17.03 -23.84
N ALA A 190 11.10 -16.03 -22.97
CA ALA A 190 11.39 -14.66 -23.45
C ALA A 190 12.89 -14.27 -23.43
N GLY A 191 13.74 -14.96 -22.65
CA GLY A 191 15.17 -14.61 -22.49
C GLY A 191 15.41 -13.33 -21.66
N TYR A 192 14.36 -12.78 -21.07
CA TYR A 192 14.40 -11.63 -20.18
C TYR A 192 13.36 -11.71 -19.06
N ILE A 193 13.57 -10.95 -17.99
CA ILE A 193 12.68 -10.83 -16.84
C ILE A 193 12.50 -9.36 -16.50
N VAL A 194 11.26 -8.92 -16.31
CA VAL A 194 10.92 -7.59 -15.81
C VAL A 194 10.40 -7.72 -14.37
N LYS A 195 11.00 -6.98 -13.44
CA LYS A 195 10.64 -6.95 -12.01
C LYS A 195 10.57 -5.51 -11.50
N PRO A 196 9.81 -5.23 -10.44
CA PRO A 196 9.86 -3.93 -9.77
C PRO A 196 11.22 -3.69 -9.11
N LEU A 197 11.60 -2.41 -9.03
CA LEU A 197 12.81 -1.96 -8.34
C LEU A 197 12.76 -2.38 -6.86
N GLY A 198 13.88 -2.88 -6.34
CA GLY A 198 14.00 -3.41 -4.98
C GLY A 198 13.77 -4.93 -4.86
N GLU A 199 13.36 -5.60 -5.94
CA GLU A 199 13.35 -7.07 -5.93
C GLU A 199 14.75 -7.69 -6.00
N ARG A 200 14.97 -8.72 -5.18
CA ARG A 200 16.22 -9.48 -5.19
C ARG A 200 16.40 -10.21 -6.52
N ILE A 201 17.57 -10.05 -7.11
CA ILE A 201 18.02 -10.81 -8.28
C ILE A 201 18.94 -11.95 -7.83
N ASP A 202 18.77 -13.13 -8.44
CA ASP A 202 19.67 -14.26 -8.21
C ASP A 202 21.01 -14.01 -8.93
N PRO A 203 22.17 -14.17 -8.26
CA PRO A 203 23.47 -14.06 -8.91
C PRO A 203 23.69 -15.00 -10.10
N PHE A 204 22.90 -16.06 -10.23
CA PHE A 204 22.97 -17.03 -11.32
C PHE A 204 21.86 -16.86 -12.36
N GLU A 205 21.17 -15.72 -12.35
CA GLU A 205 20.14 -15.40 -13.33
C GLU A 205 20.73 -15.39 -14.75
N LYS A 206 20.10 -16.17 -15.63
CA LYS A 206 20.57 -16.34 -17.02
C LYS A 206 19.88 -15.36 -17.96
N ASP A 207 18.67 -14.97 -17.63
CA ASP A 207 17.88 -14.03 -18.42
C ASP A 207 18.33 -12.59 -18.18
N THR A 208 18.11 -11.72 -19.16
CA THR A 208 18.36 -10.29 -18.97
C THR A 208 17.34 -9.70 -18.01
N VAL A 209 17.78 -9.02 -16.95
CA VAL A 209 16.89 -8.49 -15.92
C VAL A 209 16.63 -7.00 -16.09
N PHE A 210 15.38 -6.61 -16.12
CA PHE A 210 14.93 -5.22 -16.10
C PHE A 210 14.27 -4.92 -14.76
N LEU A 211 14.91 -4.09 -13.94
CA LEU A 211 14.31 -3.55 -12.71
C LEU A 211 13.60 -2.25 -13.03
N VAL A 212 12.30 -2.15 -12.76
CA VAL A 212 11.49 -1.00 -13.16
C VAL A 212 10.91 -0.29 -11.93
N GLY A 213 11.05 1.02 -11.88
CA GLY A 213 10.41 1.87 -10.87
C GLY A 213 9.99 3.21 -11.48
N TYR A 214 9.37 4.08 -10.69
CA TYR A 214 9.01 5.44 -11.11
C TYR A 214 10.04 6.46 -10.62
N GLY A 215 10.26 7.49 -11.43
CA GLY A 215 11.27 8.52 -11.20
C GLY A 215 11.24 9.58 -12.31
N ASP A 216 12.40 9.91 -12.87
CA ASP A 216 12.60 11.08 -13.73
C ASP A 216 12.94 10.74 -15.19
N GLY A 217 12.71 9.50 -15.63
CA GLY A 217 13.02 9.08 -17.00
C GLY A 217 14.50 8.80 -17.18
N ARG A 218 15.03 7.85 -16.40
CA ARG A 218 16.43 7.43 -16.42
C ARG A 218 16.57 5.94 -16.66
N VAL A 219 17.61 5.56 -17.37
CA VAL A 219 18.05 4.17 -17.53
C VAL A 219 19.40 4.05 -16.86
N ILE A 220 19.47 3.25 -15.79
CA ILE A 220 20.66 3.12 -14.97
C ILE A 220 21.32 1.76 -15.24
N VAL A 221 22.63 1.81 -15.47
CA VAL A 221 23.46 0.63 -15.66
C VAL A 221 24.47 0.57 -14.52
N ARG A 222 24.62 -0.62 -13.92
CA ARG A 222 25.65 -0.86 -12.93
C ARG A 222 27.04 -0.60 -13.52
N SER A 223 27.89 0.13 -12.80
CA SER A 223 29.28 0.35 -13.20
C SER A 223 30.08 -0.95 -13.27
N PHE A 224 30.96 -1.08 -14.26
CA PHE A 224 31.88 -2.22 -14.41
C PHE A 224 32.72 -2.47 -13.15
N SER A 225 32.74 -3.72 -12.67
CA SER A 225 33.63 -4.13 -11.57
C SER A 225 35.00 -4.58 -12.08
N LYS A 226 36.04 -3.82 -11.71
CA LYS A 226 37.44 -4.16 -11.99
C LYS A 226 37.93 -5.37 -11.18
N ASP A 227 37.30 -5.65 -10.05
CA ASP A 227 37.76 -6.64 -9.06
C ASP A 227 37.55 -8.10 -9.49
N LEU A 228 36.87 -8.34 -10.62
CA LEU A 228 36.56 -9.68 -11.13
C LEU A 228 37.33 -10.04 -12.41
N ASN A 229 38.52 -9.48 -12.64
CA ASN A 229 39.40 -9.83 -13.77
C ASN A 229 38.70 -9.80 -15.15
N GLY A 230 37.72 -8.91 -15.34
CA GLY A 230 36.99 -8.78 -16.60
C GLY A 230 35.84 -9.77 -16.83
N LEU A 231 35.53 -10.65 -15.87
CA LEU A 231 34.38 -11.57 -15.95
C LEU A 231 33.04 -10.83 -16.06
N ASP A 232 32.97 -9.62 -15.51
CA ASP A 232 31.79 -8.74 -15.56
C ASP A 232 31.65 -7.99 -16.90
N LEU A 233 32.69 -7.99 -17.73
CA LEU A 233 32.74 -7.17 -18.95
C LEU A 233 31.66 -7.53 -19.98
N PRO A 234 31.36 -8.83 -20.23
CA PRO A 234 30.27 -9.19 -21.14
C PRO A 234 28.90 -8.72 -20.66
N ALA A 235 28.60 -8.95 -19.37
CA ALA A 235 27.34 -8.53 -18.75
C ALA A 235 27.19 -7.00 -18.78
N TYR A 236 28.22 -6.27 -18.34
CA TYR A 236 28.25 -4.81 -18.40
C TYR A 236 28.07 -4.28 -19.84
N SER A 237 28.78 -4.85 -20.81
CA SER A 237 28.70 -4.42 -22.22
C SER A 237 27.31 -4.63 -22.79
N ASN A 238 26.68 -5.77 -22.48
CA ASN A 238 25.31 -6.06 -22.91
C ASN A 238 24.30 -5.13 -22.23
N SER A 239 24.38 -4.96 -20.91
CA SER A 239 23.52 -4.02 -20.18
C SER A 239 23.62 -2.60 -20.74
N LEU A 240 24.83 -2.13 -21.04
CA LEU A 240 25.05 -0.80 -21.60
C LEU A 240 24.49 -0.66 -23.02
N LYS A 241 24.60 -1.71 -23.85
CA LYS A 241 24.02 -1.73 -25.20
C LYS A 241 22.49 -1.62 -25.13
N ILE A 242 21.86 -2.40 -24.26
CA ILE A 242 20.42 -2.41 -24.06
C ILE A 242 19.95 -1.07 -23.52
N ALA A 243 20.61 -0.57 -22.47
CA ALA A 243 20.27 0.70 -21.84
C ALA A 243 20.33 1.88 -22.80
N LYS A 244 21.32 1.90 -23.72
CA LYS A 244 21.41 2.91 -24.77
C LYS A 244 20.19 2.90 -25.68
N ARG A 245 19.77 1.73 -26.14
CA ARG A 245 18.60 1.62 -27.01
C ARG A 245 17.30 2.03 -26.32
N ILE A 246 17.09 1.58 -25.07
CA ILE A 246 15.93 2.02 -24.27
C ILE A 246 15.96 3.54 -24.09
N ALA A 247 17.11 4.11 -23.75
CA ALA A 247 17.24 5.54 -23.55
C ALA A 247 17.00 6.35 -24.84
N ASP A 248 17.49 5.87 -25.98
CA ASP A 248 17.28 6.49 -27.28
C ASP A 248 15.80 6.44 -27.70
N GLU A 249 15.13 5.30 -27.53
CA GLU A 249 13.73 5.10 -27.93
C GLU A 249 12.74 5.83 -27.02
N MET A 250 12.95 5.79 -25.70
CA MET A 250 12.07 6.45 -24.72
C MET A 250 12.46 7.92 -24.42
N ASN A 251 13.51 8.44 -25.08
CA ASN A 251 14.08 9.75 -24.80
C ASN A 251 14.43 9.96 -23.31
N TYR A 252 15.11 8.97 -22.73
CA TYR A 252 15.55 8.94 -21.33
C TYR A 252 17.05 9.21 -21.22
N ARG A 253 17.51 9.55 -20.01
CA ARG A 253 18.94 9.76 -19.75
C ARG A 253 19.59 8.47 -19.26
N ILE A 254 20.80 8.20 -19.71
CA ILE A 254 21.60 7.08 -19.21
C ILE A 254 22.44 7.53 -18.03
N GLU A 255 22.42 6.75 -16.96
CA GLU A 255 23.29 6.93 -15.81
C GLU A 255 24.08 5.65 -15.54
N ILE A 256 25.38 5.79 -15.22
CA ILE A 256 26.24 4.67 -14.86
C ILE A 256 26.68 4.88 -13.42
N CYS A 257 26.23 4.03 -12.51
CA CYS A 257 26.56 4.15 -11.09
C CYS A 257 26.65 2.76 -10.41
N PRO A 258 27.27 2.65 -9.23
CA PRO A 258 27.30 1.39 -8.50
C PRO A 258 25.91 1.07 -7.93
N ILE A 259 25.22 0.12 -8.55
CA ILE A 259 23.93 -0.42 -8.09
C ILE A 259 24.17 -1.78 -7.43
N TYR A 260 23.66 -1.97 -6.22
CA TYR A 260 23.80 -3.23 -5.47
C TYR A 260 22.70 -4.26 -5.80
N ASP A 261 21.56 -3.80 -6.32
CA ASP A 261 20.40 -4.64 -6.60
C ASP A 261 20.63 -5.62 -7.76
N ILE A 262 21.56 -5.29 -8.67
CA ILE A 262 21.96 -6.16 -9.79
C ILE A 262 23.30 -6.84 -9.44
N PRO A 263 23.30 -8.16 -9.22
CA PRO A 263 24.51 -8.93 -8.94
C PRO A 263 25.54 -8.84 -10.07
N VAL A 264 26.79 -9.07 -9.72
CA VAL A 264 27.88 -9.05 -10.71
C VAL A 264 27.78 -10.25 -11.65
N GLY A 265 28.02 -10.02 -12.95
CA GLY A 265 27.89 -11.07 -13.97
C GLY A 265 26.46 -11.29 -14.50
N VAL A 266 25.45 -10.63 -13.92
CA VAL A 266 24.07 -10.63 -14.44
C VAL A 266 23.91 -9.48 -15.43
N THR A 267 23.36 -9.75 -16.61
CA THR A 267 22.96 -8.68 -17.55
C THR A 267 21.68 -8.05 -16.99
N GLY A 268 21.76 -6.79 -16.57
CA GLY A 268 20.62 -6.11 -16.00
C GLY A 268 20.66 -4.59 -16.16
N VAL A 269 19.47 -4.01 -16.20
CA VAL A 269 19.22 -2.58 -16.40
C VAL A 269 18.14 -2.13 -15.43
N VAL A 270 18.33 -0.97 -14.81
CA VAL A 270 17.27 -0.30 -14.04
C VAL A 270 16.62 0.75 -14.93
N VAL A 271 15.29 0.81 -14.96
CA VAL A 271 14.53 1.82 -15.70
C VAL A 271 13.64 2.56 -14.72
N LEU A 272 13.84 3.87 -14.61
CA LEU A 272 13.01 4.80 -13.85
C LEU A 272 12.07 5.50 -14.82
N LEU A 273 10.84 5.00 -14.93
CA LEU A 273 9.77 5.57 -15.76
C LEU A 273 9.34 6.94 -15.21
N ARG A 274 8.88 7.86 -16.07
CA ARG A 274 8.38 9.16 -15.59
C ARG A 274 6.98 9.00 -15.00
N GLU A 275 6.15 8.25 -15.69
CA GLU A 275 4.74 8.04 -15.35
C GLU A 275 4.36 6.55 -15.51
N GLU A 276 3.20 6.15 -14.99
CA GLU A 276 2.66 4.78 -15.12
C GLU A 276 2.35 4.42 -16.58
N GLU A 277 1.92 5.41 -17.39
CA GLU A 277 1.58 5.20 -18.79
C GLU A 277 2.78 4.87 -19.69
N ASP A 278 4.01 5.05 -19.22
CA ASP A 278 5.22 4.71 -19.97
C ASP A 278 5.53 3.19 -19.94
N MET A 279 4.85 2.42 -19.06
CA MET A 279 5.12 0.99 -18.88
C MET A 279 4.83 0.15 -20.14
N PRO A 280 3.68 0.30 -20.84
CA PRO A 280 3.42 -0.45 -22.07
C PRO A 280 4.46 -0.16 -23.16
N GLU A 281 4.93 1.08 -23.26
CA GLU A 281 5.98 1.48 -24.21
C GLU A 281 7.30 0.80 -23.87
N LEU A 282 7.72 0.81 -22.59
CA LEU A 282 8.92 0.11 -22.14
C LEU A 282 8.85 -1.39 -22.47
N LEU A 283 7.72 -2.04 -22.21
CA LEU A 283 7.54 -3.47 -22.47
C LEU A 283 7.66 -3.80 -23.96
N ASP A 284 7.09 -2.97 -24.85
CA ASP A 284 7.24 -3.12 -26.31
C ASP A 284 8.70 -2.96 -26.74
N VAL A 285 9.41 -1.95 -26.22
CA VAL A 285 10.84 -1.75 -26.48
C VAL A 285 11.64 -2.97 -26.04
N ILE A 286 11.45 -3.46 -24.82
CA ILE A 286 12.16 -4.65 -24.31
C ILE A 286 11.87 -5.87 -25.18
N GLU A 287 10.60 -6.12 -25.52
CA GLU A 287 10.22 -7.28 -26.32
C GLU A 287 10.88 -7.25 -27.72
N ARG A 288 10.95 -6.08 -28.37
CA ARG A 288 11.68 -5.92 -29.63
C ARG A 288 13.17 -6.17 -29.47
N LEU A 289 13.79 -5.60 -28.44
CA LEU A 289 15.22 -5.73 -28.19
C LEU A 289 15.66 -7.16 -27.94
N MET A 290 14.82 -7.97 -27.30
CA MET A 290 15.15 -9.36 -26.94
C MET A 290 14.90 -10.35 -28.09
N LYS A 291 14.25 -9.91 -29.18
CA LYS A 291 14.08 -10.67 -30.43
C LYS A 291 15.22 -10.48 -31.44
N GLU A 292 16.09 -9.49 -31.24
CA GLU A 292 17.26 -9.18 -32.09
C GLU A 292 18.54 -9.92 -31.70
#